data_AF-A0A7C7N0B3-F1
#
_entry.id   AF-A0A7C7N0B3-F1
#
_cell.length_a   1.000
_cell.length_b   1.000
_cell.length_c   1.000
_cell.angle_alpha   90.00
_cell.angle_beta   90.00
_cell.angle_gamma   90.00
#
_symmetry.space_group_name_H-M   'P 1'
#
loop_
_entity.id
_entity.type
_entity.pdbx_description
1 polymer ?
#
loop_
_entity_poly.entity_id
_entity_poly.type
_entity_poly.pdbx_seq_one_letter_code
_entity_poly.pdbx_strand_id
1 'polypeptide(L)'
;MFYFKKKPIYDITFICQKGNNHFAQPIIKYLKKHIRVQEMYPNSSFGFWRNNIKGKIIWVEWAGDIAKVLSSKPLKNQKLIIRIHRGEIDTKYMKKINWENVTMLVFINNNLNIQFQSKFGNIVQTLTIPNAISTNAYPMHNTLQNSKSIIAYSYSFFPVKGYIELIKFFNKLFKIDSTYSLTIMAQNTNQPSAKRNLKAMKLLINELQLSNSIKIIENTLLYSIKKNRERVVEELSKHGIIISFSKIESFHYSFAEGLLSGLQGFYNMWDNTMIKEFWGSWGYNSESEMLESILKWEKLSHEEKMNQLRKNRDYIISNFDSEVIGGKYLKLFEGND
;
A
#
# COMPACT_ATOMS: atom_id res chain seq x y z
N MET A 1 50.84 -2.21 -13.94
CA MET A 1 49.59 -2.88 -14.35
C MET A 1 48.42 -1.96 -14.00
N PHE A 2 47.96 -1.14 -14.94
CA PHE A 2 46.88 -0.18 -14.72
C PHE A 2 45.53 -0.94 -14.61
N TYR A 3 44.98 -1.00 -13.41
CA TYR A 3 43.59 -1.43 -13.19
C TYR A 3 42.67 -0.36 -13.77
N PHE A 4 42.23 -0.54 -15.02
CA PHE A 4 41.07 0.18 -15.51
C PHE A 4 39.86 -0.21 -14.65
N LYS A 5 39.49 0.65 -13.69
CA LYS A 5 38.19 0.55 -13.01
C LYS A 5 37.12 0.68 -14.10
N LYS A 6 36.55 -0.45 -14.55
CA LYS A 6 35.39 -0.43 -15.45
C LYS A 6 34.32 0.40 -14.77
N LYS A 7 33.95 1.54 -15.38
CA LYS A 7 32.80 2.33 -14.94
C LYS A 7 31.58 1.41 -14.87
N PRO A 8 30.76 1.50 -13.81
CA PRO A 8 29.55 0.70 -13.71
C PRO A 8 28.63 0.96 -14.91
N ILE A 9 28.12 -0.14 -15.48
CA ILE A 9 27.30 -0.14 -16.70
C ILE A 9 25.88 0.34 -16.39
N TYR A 10 25.46 0.23 -15.13
CA TYR A 10 24.15 0.65 -14.67
C TYR A 10 24.30 1.71 -13.58
N ASP A 11 23.33 2.60 -13.50
CA ASP A 11 23.28 3.60 -12.44
C ASP A 11 22.79 2.91 -11.16
N ILE A 12 21.77 2.04 -11.29
CA ILE A 12 21.25 1.23 -10.18
C ILE A 12 21.13 -0.26 -10.52
N THR A 13 21.32 -1.11 -9.52
CA THR A 13 20.85 -2.50 -9.50
C THR A 13 19.70 -2.62 -8.50
N PHE A 14 18.49 -2.84 -8.99
CA PHE A 14 17.31 -3.19 -8.19
C PHE A 14 17.30 -4.70 -7.91
N ILE A 15 17.11 -5.07 -6.65
CA ILE A 15 17.10 -6.47 -6.21
C ILE A 15 15.89 -6.73 -5.33
N CYS A 16 15.09 -7.73 -5.70
CA CYS A 16 13.94 -8.16 -4.91
C CYS A 16 13.75 -9.67 -5.07
N GLN A 17 13.17 -10.34 -4.06
CA GLN A 17 12.71 -11.70 -4.25
C GLN A 17 11.65 -11.77 -5.36
N LYS A 18 11.70 -12.81 -6.19
CA LYS A 18 10.73 -13.04 -7.26
C LYS A 18 9.29 -13.06 -6.70
N GLY A 19 8.40 -12.26 -7.29
CA GLY A 19 7.00 -12.14 -6.89
C GLY A 19 6.70 -11.04 -5.85
N ASN A 20 7.70 -10.47 -5.19
CA ASN A 20 7.52 -9.50 -4.11
C ASN A 20 7.84 -8.05 -4.52
N ASN A 21 7.93 -7.78 -5.83
CA ASN A 21 8.37 -6.49 -6.39
C ASN A 21 7.22 -5.53 -6.73
N HIS A 22 5.96 -5.92 -6.51
CA HIS A 22 4.78 -5.17 -6.98
C HIS A 22 4.73 -3.73 -6.46
N PHE A 23 5.22 -3.45 -5.25
CA PHE A 23 5.30 -2.08 -4.71
C PHE A 23 6.38 -1.22 -5.37
N ALA A 24 7.45 -1.83 -5.87
CA ALA A 24 8.56 -1.13 -6.52
C ALA A 24 8.33 -0.94 -8.03
N GLN A 25 7.49 -1.78 -8.65
CA GLN A 25 7.29 -1.76 -10.11
C GLN A 25 6.89 -0.38 -10.68
N PRO A 26 5.96 0.40 -10.07
CA PRO A 26 5.65 1.74 -10.57
C PRO A 26 6.87 2.67 -10.55
N ILE A 27 7.69 2.58 -9.49
CA ILE A 27 8.90 3.38 -9.29
C ILE A 27 9.96 2.97 -10.32
N ILE A 28 10.21 1.67 -10.50
CA ILE A 28 11.19 1.15 -11.48
C ILE A 28 10.81 1.56 -12.90
N LYS A 29 9.52 1.50 -13.25
CA LYS A 29 9.04 1.93 -14.57
C LYS A 29 9.36 3.40 -14.82
N TYR A 30 9.21 4.26 -13.82
CA TYR A 30 9.61 5.66 -13.91
C TYR A 30 11.13 5.82 -14.04
N LEU A 31 11.90 5.15 -13.17
CA LEU A 31 13.37 5.25 -13.16
C LEU A 31 14.00 4.81 -14.47
N LYS A 32 13.49 3.74 -15.10
CA LYS A 32 13.96 3.27 -16.41
C LYS A 32 13.82 4.28 -17.56
N LYS A 33 12.96 5.29 -17.41
CA LYS A 33 12.86 6.39 -18.38
C LYS A 33 14.03 7.40 -18.24
N HIS A 34 14.72 7.40 -17.10
CA HIS A 34 15.70 8.43 -16.72
C HIS A 34 17.11 7.88 -16.53
N ILE A 35 17.25 6.65 -16.04
CA ILE A 35 18.53 6.02 -15.68
C ILE A 35 18.58 4.55 -16.11
N ARG A 36 19.78 3.99 -16.20
CA ARG A 36 19.99 2.57 -16.52
C ARG A 36 19.79 1.73 -15.27
N VAL A 37 18.72 0.92 -15.29
CA VAL A 37 18.33 0.02 -14.19
C VAL A 37 18.63 -1.43 -14.56
N GLN A 38 19.46 -2.10 -13.76
CA GLN A 38 19.56 -3.56 -13.76
C GLN A 38 18.55 -4.13 -12.77
N GLU A 39 17.65 -5.01 -13.20
CA GLU A 39 16.77 -5.73 -12.29
C GLU A 39 17.31 -7.15 -12.04
N MET A 40 17.30 -7.59 -10.78
CA MET A 40 17.69 -8.93 -10.39
C MET A 40 16.64 -9.52 -9.45
N TYR A 41 16.26 -10.78 -9.72
CA TYR A 41 15.25 -11.50 -8.95
C TYR A 41 15.79 -12.83 -8.40
N PRO A 42 16.68 -12.79 -7.39
CA PRO A 42 17.24 -14.02 -6.84
C PRO A 42 16.17 -14.91 -6.21
N ASN A 43 16.23 -16.21 -6.53
CA ASN A 43 15.43 -17.24 -5.84
C ASN A 43 16.19 -17.87 -4.65
N SER A 44 17.48 -17.53 -4.47
CA SER A 44 18.39 -18.17 -3.53
C SER A 44 19.06 -17.17 -2.60
N SER A 45 19.09 -17.50 -1.31
CA SER A 45 19.78 -16.77 -0.25
C SER A 45 21.29 -17.05 -0.19
N PHE A 46 21.84 -17.91 -1.05
CA PHE A 46 23.25 -18.30 -1.03
C PHE A 46 24.20 -17.29 -1.69
N GLY A 47 23.68 -16.22 -2.30
CA GLY A 47 24.48 -15.06 -2.71
C GLY A 47 25.32 -15.22 -3.98
N PHE A 48 25.23 -16.34 -4.71
CA PHE A 48 25.94 -16.54 -5.99
C PHE A 48 25.71 -15.42 -7.01
N TRP A 49 24.54 -14.80 -6.95
CA TRP A 49 24.15 -13.68 -7.80
C TRP A 49 24.89 -12.38 -7.47
N ARG A 50 25.55 -12.25 -6.31
CA ARG A 50 26.22 -11.01 -5.87
C ARG A 50 27.28 -10.52 -6.87
N ASN A 51 27.99 -11.44 -7.52
CA ASN A 51 29.00 -11.10 -8.51
C ASN A 51 28.43 -10.53 -9.83
N ASN A 52 27.11 -10.67 -10.04
CA ASN A 52 26.42 -10.18 -11.24
C ASN A 52 25.88 -8.75 -11.08
N ILE A 53 26.05 -8.13 -9.91
CA ILE A 53 25.63 -6.76 -9.62
C ILE A 53 26.56 -5.78 -10.34
N LYS A 54 25.98 -4.87 -11.13
CA LYS A 54 26.72 -3.95 -12.00
C LYS A 54 26.41 -2.46 -11.76
N GLY A 55 25.45 -2.13 -10.91
CA GLY A 55 25.01 -0.77 -10.60
C GLY A 55 25.92 -0.05 -9.61
N LYS A 56 26.01 1.28 -9.68
CA LYS A 56 26.66 2.10 -8.62
C LYS A 56 25.92 1.99 -7.30
N ILE A 57 24.60 2.04 -7.37
CA ILE A 57 23.71 1.94 -6.21
C ILE A 57 22.99 0.60 -6.28
N ILE A 58 22.92 -0.08 -5.15
CA ILE A 58 22.19 -1.33 -5.00
C ILE A 58 20.97 -1.02 -4.14
N TRP A 59 19.80 -1.06 -4.77
CA TRP A 59 18.53 -0.91 -4.08
C TRP A 59 17.92 -2.29 -3.85
N VAL A 60 17.77 -2.66 -2.58
CA VAL A 60 17.19 -3.92 -2.14
C VAL A 60 15.81 -3.66 -1.56
N GLU A 61 14.82 -4.38 -2.08
CA GLU A 61 13.52 -4.49 -1.42
C GLU A 61 13.53 -5.62 -0.40
N TRP A 62 12.91 -5.34 0.75
CA TRP A 62 12.80 -6.22 1.90
C TRP A 62 14.14 -6.45 2.63
N ALA A 63 14.17 -6.15 3.93
CA ALA A 63 15.25 -6.44 4.86
C ALA A 63 15.25 -7.92 5.31
N GLY A 64 15.34 -8.83 4.34
CA GLY A 64 15.41 -10.27 4.54
C GLY A 64 16.80 -10.85 4.28
N ASP A 65 16.84 -12.11 3.81
CA ASP A 65 18.09 -12.81 3.52
C ASP A 65 18.94 -12.14 2.43
N ILE A 66 18.33 -11.52 1.42
CA ILE A 66 19.04 -10.79 0.35
C ILE A 66 19.80 -9.60 0.95
N ALA A 67 19.14 -8.81 1.80
CA ALA A 67 19.74 -7.68 2.50
C ALA A 67 20.87 -8.13 3.46
N LYS A 68 20.66 -9.24 4.18
CA LYS A 68 21.68 -9.87 5.03
C LYS A 68 22.94 -10.25 4.24
N VAL A 69 22.77 -10.91 3.09
CA VAL A 69 23.89 -11.31 2.22
C VAL A 69 24.62 -10.07 1.68
N LEU A 70 23.88 -9.04 1.26
CA LEU A 70 24.48 -7.83 0.70
C LEU A 70 25.24 -7.01 1.74
N SER A 71 24.71 -6.90 2.94
CA SER A 71 25.36 -6.18 4.04
C SER A 71 26.54 -6.95 4.66
N SER A 72 26.65 -8.28 4.48
CA SER A 72 27.71 -9.08 5.13
C SER A 72 29.16 -8.69 4.78
N LYS A 73 29.37 -8.02 3.63
CA LYS A 73 30.67 -7.51 3.20
C LYS A 73 30.49 -6.15 2.53
N PRO A 74 31.38 -5.17 2.76
CA PRO A 74 31.36 -3.90 2.05
C PRO A 74 31.35 -4.11 0.52
N LEU A 75 30.57 -3.30 -0.18
CA LEU A 75 30.52 -3.29 -1.64
C LEU A 75 31.45 -2.18 -2.15
N LYS A 76 32.57 -2.56 -2.79
CA LYS A 76 33.62 -1.60 -3.19
C LYS A 76 33.06 -0.57 -4.17
N ASN A 77 33.08 0.70 -3.79
CA ASN A 77 32.58 1.84 -4.58
C ASN A 77 31.08 1.71 -4.97
N GLN A 78 30.27 0.99 -4.18
CA GLN A 78 28.82 0.91 -4.38
C GLN A 78 28.09 1.26 -3.09
N LYS A 79 26.93 1.89 -3.22
CA LYS A 79 26.06 2.23 -2.09
C LYS A 79 24.96 1.19 -1.94
N LEU A 80 24.69 0.75 -0.71
CA LEU A 80 23.63 -0.21 -0.41
C LEU A 80 22.44 0.52 0.23
N ILE A 81 21.33 0.56 -0.48
CA ILE A 81 20.07 1.14 0.00
C ILE A 81 19.09 -0.01 0.21
N ILE A 82 18.57 -0.13 1.42
CA ILE A 82 17.55 -1.13 1.77
C ILE A 82 16.24 -0.39 1.96
N ARG A 83 15.16 -0.87 1.36
CA ARG A 83 13.80 -0.38 1.61
C ARG A 83 13.02 -1.43 2.39
N ILE A 84 12.36 -1.00 3.45
CA ILE A 84 11.56 -1.89 4.30
C ILE A 84 10.08 -1.54 4.31
N HIS A 85 9.29 -2.58 4.48
CA HIS A 85 7.85 -2.60 4.59
C HIS A 85 7.45 -3.08 6.00
N ARG A 86 6.13 -3.24 6.18
CA ARG A 86 5.55 -3.65 7.45
C ARG A 86 5.93 -5.08 7.82
N GLY A 87 6.29 -5.27 9.08
CA GLY A 87 6.53 -6.57 9.72
C GLY A 87 7.99 -7.00 9.71
N GLU A 88 8.87 -6.30 8.99
CA GLU A 88 10.29 -6.68 8.87
C GLU A 88 11.11 -6.32 10.12
N ILE A 89 10.76 -5.20 10.75
CA ILE A 89 11.41 -4.66 11.97
C ILE A 89 11.41 -5.69 13.12
N ASP A 90 10.38 -6.54 13.19
CA ASP A 90 10.23 -7.53 14.26
C ASP A 90 10.88 -8.88 13.94
N THR A 91 11.53 -8.99 12.78
CA THR A 91 12.16 -10.24 12.36
C THR A 91 13.60 -10.39 12.88
N LYS A 92 14.09 -11.64 12.89
CA LYS A 92 15.48 -11.96 13.19
C LYS A 92 16.50 -11.28 12.27
N TYR A 93 16.08 -10.77 11.11
CA TYR A 93 17.00 -10.18 10.12
C TYR A 93 17.56 -8.83 10.56
N MET A 94 16.80 -8.05 11.34
CA MET A 94 17.29 -6.76 11.85
C MET A 94 18.59 -6.88 12.65
N LYS A 95 18.79 -8.01 13.35
CA LYS A 95 20.01 -8.32 14.11
C LYS A 95 21.13 -8.95 13.26
N LYS A 96 20.83 -9.35 12.03
CA LYS A 96 21.77 -10.06 11.13
C LYS A 96 22.28 -9.21 9.98
N ILE A 97 21.60 -8.11 9.68
CA ILE A 97 22.07 -7.11 8.73
C ILE A 97 23.20 -6.33 9.39
N ASN A 98 24.33 -6.22 8.68
CA ASN A 98 25.41 -5.34 9.13
C ASN A 98 25.11 -3.92 8.65
N TRP A 99 24.54 -3.11 9.54
CA TRP A 99 24.07 -1.75 9.25
C TRP A 99 25.18 -0.77 8.89
N GLU A 100 26.43 -1.01 9.31
CA GLU A 100 27.59 -0.19 8.91
C GLU A 100 27.87 -0.26 7.41
N ASN A 101 27.50 -1.38 6.77
CA ASN A 101 27.62 -1.56 5.33
C ASN A 101 26.38 -1.08 4.54
N VAL A 102 25.39 -0.53 5.22
CA VAL A 102 24.16 0.01 4.62
C VAL A 102 24.28 1.52 4.55
N THR A 103 24.20 2.07 3.35
CA THR A 103 24.28 3.52 3.13
C THR A 103 23.01 4.21 3.60
N MET A 104 21.83 3.63 3.32
CA MET A 104 20.55 4.20 3.72
C MET A 104 19.48 3.14 3.89
N LEU A 105 18.64 3.34 4.91
CA LEU A 105 17.42 2.58 5.13
C LEU A 105 16.20 3.45 4.79
N VAL A 106 15.41 3.00 3.82
CA VAL A 106 14.21 3.71 3.36
C VAL A 106 12.96 3.06 3.94
N PHE A 107 12.13 3.87 4.60
CA PHE A 107 10.85 3.46 5.17
C PHE A 107 9.70 3.90 4.27
N ILE A 108 8.65 3.07 4.17
CA ILE A 108 7.43 3.43 3.44
C ILE A 108 6.53 4.41 4.21
N ASN A 109 6.75 4.60 5.51
CA ASN A 109 5.96 5.50 6.35
C ASN A 109 6.77 5.91 7.60
N ASN A 110 6.41 7.03 8.22
CA ASN A 110 7.17 7.58 9.34
C ASN A 110 7.04 6.75 10.62
N ASN A 111 5.89 6.10 10.83
CA ASN A 111 5.66 5.23 11.99
C ASN A 111 6.66 4.05 12.03
N LEU A 112 7.00 3.47 10.89
CA LEU A 112 8.02 2.42 10.80
C LEU A 112 9.42 2.95 11.11
N ASN A 113 9.74 4.19 10.70
CA ASN A 113 11.00 4.82 11.08
C ASN A 113 11.09 5.01 12.59
N ILE A 114 10.05 5.58 13.22
CA ILE A 114 9.98 5.74 14.67
C ILE A 114 10.10 4.37 15.39
N GLN A 115 9.40 3.35 14.89
CA GLN A 115 9.46 2.00 15.45
C GLN A 115 10.88 1.40 15.35
N PHE A 116 11.57 1.61 14.23
CA PHE A 116 12.95 1.14 14.07
C PHE A 116 13.90 1.89 15.00
N GLN A 117 13.83 3.22 15.02
CA GLN A 117 14.70 4.08 15.83
C GLN A 117 14.53 3.83 17.33
N SER A 118 13.30 3.64 17.80
CA SER A 118 13.04 3.29 19.21
C SER A 118 13.60 1.93 19.62
N LYS A 119 13.71 0.97 18.69
CA LYS A 119 14.23 -0.38 18.96
C LYS A 119 15.73 -0.51 18.80
N PHE A 120 16.30 0.19 17.83
CA PHE A 120 17.68 -0.03 17.38
C PHE A 120 18.57 1.22 17.48
N GLY A 121 17.99 2.40 17.72
CA GLY A 121 18.70 3.67 17.67
C GLY A 121 19.15 4.08 16.27
N ASN A 122 19.91 5.18 16.21
CA ASN A 122 20.40 5.77 14.97
C ASN A 122 21.62 5.02 14.39
N ILE A 123 21.46 3.74 14.08
CA ILE A 123 22.56 2.87 13.59
C ILE A 123 22.79 2.93 12.07
N VAL A 124 21.92 3.62 11.34
CA VAL A 124 21.99 3.82 9.89
C VAL A 124 21.26 5.10 9.50
N GLN A 125 21.68 5.75 8.42
CA GLN A 125 20.93 6.88 7.86
C GLN A 125 19.55 6.43 7.40
N THR A 126 18.52 7.20 7.72
CA THR A 126 17.13 6.86 7.41
C THR A 126 16.45 7.91 6.55
N LEU A 127 15.51 7.47 5.71
CA LEU A 127 14.65 8.35 4.91
C LEU A 127 13.27 7.71 4.78
N THR A 128 12.21 8.52 4.72
CA THR A 128 10.85 8.02 4.45
C THR A 128 10.43 8.39 3.03
N ILE A 129 10.18 7.39 2.19
CA ILE A 129 9.57 7.58 0.87
C ILE A 129 8.38 6.62 0.75
N PRO A 130 7.15 7.14 0.61
CA PRO A 130 5.97 6.31 0.57
C PRO A 130 5.90 5.45 -0.70
N ASN A 131 4.92 4.57 -0.69
CA ASN A 131 4.60 3.76 -1.85
C ASN A 131 4.08 4.59 -3.03
N ALA A 132 4.35 4.09 -4.24
CA ALA A 132 3.86 4.67 -5.48
C ALA A 132 2.60 3.97 -5.96
N ILE A 133 1.69 4.73 -6.57
CA ILE A 133 0.47 4.24 -7.20
C ILE A 133 0.54 4.51 -8.70
N SER A 134 0.12 3.53 -9.51
CA SER A 134 -0.09 3.72 -10.95
C SER A 134 -1.44 4.41 -11.19
N THR A 135 -1.49 5.74 -11.04
CA THR A 135 -2.77 6.50 -11.03
C THR A 135 -3.58 6.34 -12.32
N ASN A 136 -2.90 6.28 -13.47
CA ASN A 136 -3.52 6.01 -14.78
C ASN A 136 -4.27 4.67 -14.85
N ALA A 137 -4.01 3.76 -13.92
CA ALA A 137 -4.64 2.46 -13.89
C ALA A 137 -5.99 2.46 -13.15
N TYR A 138 -6.36 3.59 -12.53
CA TYR A 138 -7.60 3.79 -11.78
C TYR A 138 -8.26 5.09 -12.28
N PRO A 139 -8.95 5.05 -13.42
CA PRO A 139 -9.65 6.22 -13.96
C PRO A 139 -10.79 6.64 -13.03
N MET A 140 -11.11 7.93 -13.05
CA MET A 140 -12.26 8.47 -12.32
C MET A 140 -13.55 8.10 -13.05
N HIS A 141 -14.55 7.63 -12.31
CA HIS A 141 -15.90 7.41 -12.82
C HIS A 141 -16.89 8.39 -12.20
N ASN A 142 -17.98 8.72 -12.90
CA ASN A 142 -19.08 9.45 -12.28
C ASN A 142 -19.90 8.47 -11.43
N THR A 143 -19.60 8.45 -10.13
CA THR A 143 -20.18 7.51 -9.15
C THR A 143 -21.33 8.12 -8.35
N LEU A 144 -21.72 9.37 -8.63
CA LEU A 144 -22.67 10.10 -7.78
C LEU A 144 -24.09 9.52 -7.76
N GLN A 145 -24.49 8.83 -8.83
CA GLN A 145 -25.75 8.07 -8.85
C GLN A 145 -25.77 6.92 -7.84
N ASN A 146 -24.58 6.49 -7.37
CA ASN A 146 -24.37 5.41 -6.42
C ASN A 146 -23.82 5.95 -5.08
N SER A 147 -24.13 7.19 -4.70
CA SER A 147 -23.57 7.86 -3.52
C SER A 147 -23.76 7.07 -2.22
N LYS A 148 -24.86 6.32 -2.10
CA LYS A 148 -25.16 5.47 -0.93
C LYS A 148 -24.66 4.02 -1.05
N SER A 149 -23.97 3.67 -2.13
CA SER A 149 -23.32 2.38 -2.29
C SER A 149 -21.88 2.45 -1.76
N ILE A 150 -21.64 1.72 -0.68
CA ILE A 150 -20.37 1.69 0.05
C ILE A 150 -19.58 0.45 -0.38
N ILE A 151 -18.28 0.58 -0.61
CA ILE A 151 -17.38 -0.55 -0.78
C ILE A 151 -16.26 -0.52 0.25
N ALA A 152 -15.94 -1.69 0.80
CA ALA A 152 -14.67 -1.95 1.45
C ALA A 152 -13.99 -3.09 0.69
N TYR A 153 -12.75 -2.89 0.26
CA TYR A 153 -12.01 -3.97 -0.38
C TYR A 153 -10.56 -4.07 0.07
N SER A 154 -10.03 -5.29 0.05
CA SER A 154 -8.63 -5.53 0.40
C SER A 154 -8.09 -6.84 -0.18
N TYR A 155 -6.84 -7.15 0.14
CA TYR A 155 -6.20 -8.40 -0.26
C TYR A 155 -6.87 -9.65 0.32
N SER A 156 -7.44 -9.64 1.53
CA SER A 156 -7.96 -10.87 2.14
C SER A 156 -9.01 -10.61 3.22
N PHE A 157 -9.75 -11.65 3.61
CA PHE A 157 -10.71 -11.60 4.72
C PHE A 157 -10.07 -11.73 6.11
N PHE A 158 -8.81 -11.31 6.32
CA PHE A 158 -8.20 -11.40 7.65
C PHE A 158 -8.92 -10.53 8.70
N PRO A 159 -8.99 -10.96 9.97
CA PRO A 159 -9.60 -10.17 11.05
C PRO A 159 -9.03 -8.75 11.20
N VAL A 160 -7.74 -8.55 10.90
CA VAL A 160 -7.08 -7.23 10.95
C VAL A 160 -7.72 -6.20 10.00
N LYS A 161 -8.51 -6.63 9.01
CA LYS A 161 -9.24 -5.76 8.09
C LYS A 161 -10.51 -5.14 8.69
N GLY A 162 -10.93 -5.60 9.88
CA GLY A 162 -12.03 -4.98 10.64
C GLY A 162 -13.41 -5.14 10.01
N TYR A 163 -13.64 -6.19 9.21
CA TYR A 163 -14.92 -6.36 8.52
C TYR A 163 -16.10 -6.63 9.45
N ILE A 164 -15.87 -7.25 10.61
CA ILE A 164 -16.92 -7.48 11.62
C ILE A 164 -17.38 -6.13 12.20
N GLU A 165 -16.44 -5.27 12.53
CA GLU A 165 -16.68 -3.92 13.02
C GLU A 165 -17.38 -3.07 11.95
N LEU A 166 -16.96 -3.18 10.69
CA LEU A 166 -17.64 -2.52 9.56
C LEU A 166 -19.09 -2.96 9.41
N ILE A 167 -19.41 -4.26 9.53
CA ILE A 167 -20.78 -4.76 9.45
C ILE A 167 -21.64 -4.18 10.58
N LYS A 168 -21.10 -4.11 11.81
CA LYS A 168 -21.79 -3.50 12.95
C LYS A 168 -22.02 -2.00 12.75
N PHE A 169 -21.02 -1.29 12.23
CA PHE A 169 -21.15 0.12 11.86
C PHE A 169 -22.23 0.33 10.80
N PHE A 170 -22.18 -0.46 9.73
CA PHE A 170 -23.15 -0.38 8.65
C PHE A 170 -24.58 -0.64 9.13
N ASN A 171 -24.80 -1.57 10.05
CA ASN A 171 -26.12 -1.77 10.66
C ASN A 171 -26.67 -0.50 11.33
N LYS A 172 -25.82 0.30 11.97
CA LYS A 172 -26.23 1.58 12.57
C LYS A 172 -26.61 2.60 11.50
N LEU A 173 -25.80 2.72 10.45
CA LEU A 173 -26.11 3.57 9.30
C LEU A 173 -27.41 3.15 8.60
N PHE A 174 -27.59 1.85 8.36
CA PHE A 174 -28.75 1.26 7.69
C PHE A 174 -30.06 1.47 8.47
N LYS A 175 -30.00 1.48 9.81
CA LYS A 175 -31.16 1.82 10.67
C LYS A 175 -31.59 3.28 10.55
N ILE A 176 -30.66 4.17 10.21
CA ILE A 176 -30.96 5.59 9.98
C ILE A 176 -31.49 5.80 8.56
N ASP A 177 -30.88 5.12 7.59
CA ASP A 177 -31.27 5.19 6.19
C ASP A 177 -31.05 3.82 5.53
N SER A 178 -32.16 3.12 5.27
CA SER A 178 -32.15 1.77 4.70
C SER A 178 -31.87 1.74 3.20
N THR A 179 -31.63 2.89 2.56
CA THR A 179 -31.24 2.96 1.15
C THR A 179 -29.73 2.76 0.93
N TYR A 180 -28.94 2.71 2.01
CA TYR A 180 -27.52 2.37 1.91
C TYR A 180 -27.31 0.89 1.61
N SER A 181 -26.27 0.61 0.83
CA SER A 181 -25.77 -0.74 0.56
C SER A 181 -24.28 -0.84 0.82
N LEU A 182 -23.79 -2.04 1.15
CA LEU A 182 -22.39 -2.31 1.44
C LEU A 182 -21.89 -3.52 0.63
N THR A 183 -20.81 -3.32 -0.10
CA THR A 183 -20.04 -4.39 -0.72
C THR A 183 -18.73 -4.60 0.04
N ILE A 184 -18.46 -5.84 0.45
CA ILE A 184 -17.17 -6.25 1.00
C ILE A 184 -16.48 -7.17 0.00
N MET A 185 -15.39 -6.72 -0.61
CA MET A 185 -14.64 -7.48 -1.60
C MET A 185 -13.23 -7.84 -1.09
N ALA A 186 -12.88 -9.12 -1.05
CA ALA A 186 -11.51 -9.52 -0.75
C ALA A 186 -11.15 -10.87 -1.38
N GLN A 187 -9.87 -11.20 -1.43
CA GLN A 187 -9.46 -12.49 -1.96
C GLN A 187 -9.85 -13.63 -1.01
N ASN A 188 -10.38 -14.70 -1.60
CA ASN A 188 -10.53 -15.95 -0.88
C ASN A 188 -9.18 -16.66 -0.78
N THR A 189 -8.54 -16.54 0.38
CA THR A 189 -7.28 -17.21 0.69
C THR A 189 -7.53 -18.52 1.42
N ASN A 190 -6.64 -19.51 1.27
CA ASN A 190 -6.74 -20.76 2.02
C ASN A 190 -6.39 -20.67 3.52
N GLN A 191 -6.11 -19.45 4.01
CA GLN A 191 -5.66 -19.23 5.39
C GLN A 191 -6.81 -19.44 6.40
N PRO A 192 -6.62 -20.26 7.46
CA PRO A 192 -7.68 -20.58 8.41
C PRO A 192 -8.29 -19.36 9.11
N SER A 193 -7.50 -18.34 9.43
CA SER A 193 -7.98 -17.10 10.05
C SER A 193 -8.92 -16.32 9.13
N ALA A 194 -8.61 -16.23 7.83
CA ALA A 194 -9.46 -15.57 6.85
C ALA A 194 -10.77 -16.34 6.63
N LYS A 195 -10.72 -17.68 6.51
CA LYS A 195 -11.92 -18.52 6.37
C LYS A 195 -12.86 -18.43 7.56
N ARG A 196 -12.32 -18.48 8.79
CA ARG A 196 -13.11 -18.31 10.02
C ARG A 196 -13.77 -16.94 10.08
N ASN A 197 -13.03 -15.88 9.74
CA ASN A 197 -13.56 -14.52 9.75
C ASN A 197 -14.67 -14.34 8.70
N LEU A 198 -14.48 -14.84 7.48
CA LEU A 198 -15.52 -14.83 6.44
C LEU A 198 -16.79 -15.56 6.88
N LYS A 199 -16.66 -16.71 7.55
CA LYS A 199 -17.83 -17.42 8.13
C LYS A 199 -18.54 -16.57 9.18
N ALA A 200 -17.78 -15.95 10.09
CA ALA A 200 -18.34 -15.06 11.11
C ALA A 200 -19.05 -13.84 10.51
N MET A 201 -18.50 -13.25 9.43
CA MET A 201 -19.16 -12.17 8.70
C MET A 201 -20.51 -12.62 8.13
N LYS A 202 -20.57 -13.77 7.46
CA LYS A 202 -21.82 -14.30 6.87
C LYS A 202 -22.88 -14.58 7.94
N LEU A 203 -22.48 -15.15 9.08
CA LEU A 203 -23.38 -15.37 10.22
C LEU A 203 -23.93 -14.05 10.77
N LEU A 204 -23.05 -13.08 11.01
CA LEU A 204 -23.44 -11.76 11.54
C LEU A 204 -24.39 -11.01 10.59
N ILE A 205 -24.16 -11.08 9.28
CA ILE A 205 -25.06 -10.46 8.28
C ILE A 205 -26.46 -11.05 8.37
N ASN A 206 -26.56 -12.38 8.51
CA ASN A 206 -27.85 -13.06 8.66
C ASN A 206 -28.52 -12.72 10.01
N GLU A 207 -27.77 -12.73 11.11
CA GLU A 207 -28.27 -12.37 12.44
C GLU A 207 -28.83 -10.94 12.48
N LEU A 208 -28.18 -10.01 11.78
CA LEU A 208 -28.62 -8.61 11.67
C LEU A 208 -29.67 -8.38 10.57
N GLN A 209 -30.07 -9.41 9.83
CA GLN A 209 -31.04 -9.35 8.73
C GLN A 209 -30.61 -8.37 7.60
N LEU A 210 -29.31 -8.33 7.29
CA LEU A 210 -28.72 -7.42 6.30
C LEU A 210 -28.38 -8.10 4.96
N SER A 211 -28.89 -9.31 4.71
CA SER A 211 -28.50 -10.12 3.54
C SER A 211 -28.91 -9.49 2.20
N ASN A 212 -29.89 -8.57 2.19
CA ASN A 212 -30.30 -7.82 1.00
C ASN A 212 -29.53 -6.49 0.81
N SER A 213 -28.85 -6.00 1.85
CA SER A 213 -28.13 -4.73 1.82
C SER A 213 -26.61 -4.89 1.86
N ILE A 214 -26.10 -6.07 2.23
CA ILE A 214 -24.67 -6.39 2.23
C ILE A 214 -24.35 -7.49 1.21
N LYS A 215 -23.43 -7.18 0.29
CA LYS A 215 -22.87 -8.12 -0.69
C LYS A 215 -21.43 -8.49 -0.33
N ILE A 216 -21.11 -9.77 -0.24
CA ILE A 216 -19.73 -10.25 -0.12
C ILE A 216 -19.24 -10.73 -1.49
N ILE A 217 -18.11 -10.20 -1.95
CA ILE A 217 -17.43 -10.63 -3.17
C ILE A 217 -16.13 -11.34 -2.80
N GLU A 218 -16.13 -12.65 -2.98
CA GLU A 218 -14.94 -13.48 -2.87
C GLU A 218 -14.16 -13.40 -4.19
N ASN A 219 -13.16 -12.52 -4.24
CA ASN A 219 -12.37 -12.33 -5.45
C ASN A 219 -11.42 -13.52 -5.66
N THR A 220 -11.45 -14.12 -6.85
CA THR A 220 -10.53 -15.19 -7.23
C THR A 220 -9.18 -14.60 -7.62
N LEU A 221 -8.08 -15.26 -7.22
CA LEU A 221 -6.74 -14.83 -7.59
C LEU A 221 -6.54 -15.10 -9.09
N LEU A 222 -6.78 -14.10 -9.95
CA LEU A 222 -6.47 -14.24 -11.36
C LEU A 222 -4.96 -14.22 -11.55
N TYR A 223 -4.44 -15.09 -12.43
CA TYR A 223 -3.02 -15.10 -12.79
C TYR A 223 -2.53 -13.77 -13.39
N SER A 224 -3.45 -12.97 -13.94
CA SER A 224 -3.14 -11.66 -14.53
C SER A 224 -3.41 -10.52 -13.55
N ILE A 225 -2.35 -9.82 -13.16
CA ILE A 225 -2.42 -8.56 -12.38
C ILE A 225 -3.33 -7.53 -13.10
N LYS A 226 -3.28 -7.48 -14.44
CA LYS A 226 -4.11 -6.60 -15.25
C LYS A 226 -5.59 -6.95 -15.10
N LYS A 227 -5.97 -8.22 -15.25
CA LYS A 227 -7.38 -8.65 -15.12
C LYS A 227 -7.93 -8.43 -13.70
N ASN A 228 -7.10 -8.69 -12.67
CA ASN A 228 -7.49 -8.39 -11.29
C ASN A 228 -7.78 -6.90 -11.12
N ARG A 229 -6.94 -6.04 -11.70
CA ARG A 229 -7.13 -4.59 -11.66
C ARG A 229 -8.39 -4.15 -12.39
N GLU A 230 -8.64 -4.65 -13.60
CA GLU A 230 -9.85 -4.33 -14.37
C GLU A 230 -11.11 -4.66 -13.57
N ARG A 231 -11.15 -5.82 -12.90
CA ARG A 231 -12.26 -6.20 -12.02
C ARG A 231 -12.42 -5.27 -10.82
N VAL A 232 -11.31 -4.84 -10.21
CA VAL A 232 -11.35 -3.87 -9.10
C VAL A 232 -11.90 -2.53 -9.59
N VAL A 233 -11.41 -2.02 -10.72
CA VAL A 233 -11.90 -0.76 -11.31
C VAL A 233 -13.39 -0.85 -11.66
N GLU A 234 -13.81 -1.96 -12.25
CA GLU A 234 -15.22 -2.22 -12.56
C GLU A 234 -16.07 -2.18 -11.29
N GLU A 235 -15.64 -2.84 -10.21
CA GLU A 235 -16.41 -2.84 -8.98
C GLU A 235 -16.40 -1.47 -8.29
N LEU A 236 -15.28 -0.75 -8.29
CA LEU A 236 -15.20 0.61 -7.77
C LEU A 236 -16.16 1.56 -8.49
N SER A 237 -16.31 1.43 -9.82
CA SER A 237 -17.21 2.28 -10.61
C SER A 237 -18.70 2.19 -10.21
N LYS A 238 -19.07 1.15 -9.45
CA LYS A 238 -20.45 0.90 -8.99
C LYS A 238 -20.74 1.50 -7.60
N HIS A 239 -19.78 2.16 -6.98
CA HIS A 239 -19.88 2.64 -5.60
C HIS A 239 -19.52 4.12 -5.50
N GLY A 240 -20.18 4.84 -4.58
CA GLY A 240 -19.90 6.24 -4.29
C GLY A 240 -18.92 6.44 -3.13
N ILE A 241 -18.79 5.44 -2.24
CA ILE A 241 -18.01 5.54 -1.01
C ILE A 241 -17.00 4.39 -0.90
N ILE A 242 -15.75 4.71 -0.58
CA ILE A 242 -14.73 3.75 -0.13
C ILE A 242 -14.57 3.86 1.39
N ILE A 243 -14.72 2.75 2.10
CA ILE A 243 -14.62 2.72 3.57
C ILE A 243 -13.58 1.73 4.05
N SER A 244 -12.95 2.01 5.19
CA SER A 244 -12.09 1.02 5.83
C SER A 244 -12.08 1.06 7.35
N PHE A 245 -12.12 -0.15 7.92
CA PHE A 245 -11.98 -0.47 9.34
C PHE A 245 -10.70 -1.24 9.63
N SER A 246 -9.75 -1.25 8.69
CA SER A 246 -8.50 -2.00 8.86
C SER A 246 -7.75 -1.46 10.08
N LYS A 247 -7.47 -2.35 11.05
CA LYS A 247 -6.82 -2.02 12.33
C LYS A 247 -5.34 -1.70 12.15
N ILE A 248 -4.71 -2.31 11.15
CA ILE A 248 -3.29 -2.09 10.84
C ILE A 248 -3.13 -2.02 9.34
N GLU A 249 -2.51 -0.93 8.87
CA GLU A 249 -2.14 -0.71 7.46
C GLU A 249 -0.82 0.06 7.41
N SER A 250 0.01 -0.20 6.40
CA SER A 250 1.26 0.56 6.23
C SER A 250 1.18 1.65 5.19
N PHE A 251 0.25 1.54 4.25
CA PHE A 251 -0.02 2.55 3.22
C PHE A 251 -1.48 2.53 2.80
N HIS A 252 -2.12 1.35 2.71
CA HIS A 252 -3.55 1.19 2.40
C HIS A 252 -3.93 1.46 0.93
N TYR A 253 -3.30 0.75 -0.02
CA TYR A 253 -3.54 0.87 -1.46
C TYR A 253 -5.02 0.89 -1.85
N SER A 254 -5.83 -0.03 -1.32
CA SER A 254 -7.24 -0.12 -1.67
C SER A 254 -8.03 1.16 -1.36
N PHE A 255 -7.65 1.89 -0.31
CA PHE A 255 -8.27 3.16 0.01
C PHE A 255 -7.90 4.23 -1.03
N ALA A 256 -6.60 4.35 -1.33
CA ALA A 256 -6.08 5.30 -2.31
C ALA A 256 -6.63 5.04 -3.73
N GLU A 257 -6.74 3.78 -4.12
CA GLU A 257 -7.33 3.34 -5.39
C GLU A 257 -8.83 3.71 -5.49
N GLY A 258 -9.60 3.58 -4.41
CA GLY A 258 -10.98 4.06 -4.35
C GLY A 258 -11.07 5.59 -4.51
N LEU A 259 -10.24 6.34 -3.79
CA LEU A 259 -10.18 7.80 -3.92
C LEU A 259 -9.83 8.22 -5.36
N LEU A 260 -8.86 7.56 -5.98
CA LEU A 260 -8.52 7.77 -7.39
C LEU A 260 -9.72 7.51 -8.31
N SER A 261 -10.46 6.43 -8.10
CA SER A 261 -11.62 6.07 -8.92
C SER A 261 -12.84 7.00 -8.75
N GLY A 262 -12.74 8.02 -7.90
CA GLY A 262 -13.78 9.02 -7.69
C GLY A 262 -14.76 8.63 -6.59
N LEU A 263 -14.29 7.94 -5.54
CA LEU A 263 -15.11 7.62 -4.37
C LEU A 263 -14.80 8.59 -3.23
N GLN A 264 -15.80 8.84 -2.39
CA GLN A 264 -15.59 9.55 -1.13
C GLN A 264 -15.00 8.60 -0.09
N GLY A 265 -13.93 9.03 0.59
CA GLY A 265 -13.25 8.22 1.60
C GLY A 265 -13.78 8.42 3.00
N PHE A 266 -13.89 7.31 3.74
CA PHE A 266 -14.05 7.32 5.19
C PHE A 266 -13.20 6.20 5.80
N TYR A 267 -12.39 6.49 6.81
CA TYR A 267 -11.74 5.43 7.57
C TYR A 267 -11.75 5.66 9.07
N ASN A 268 -11.80 4.54 9.77
CA ASN A 268 -11.63 4.41 11.21
C ASN A 268 -10.21 4.86 11.59
N MET A 269 -10.05 6.07 12.11
CA MET A 269 -8.76 6.53 12.65
C MET A 269 -8.61 6.24 14.14
N TRP A 270 -9.72 6.05 14.87
CA TRP A 270 -9.70 5.76 16.31
C TRP A 270 -9.03 4.42 16.66
N ASP A 271 -9.06 3.43 15.76
CA ASP A 271 -8.31 2.17 15.92
C ASP A 271 -7.04 2.10 15.05
N ASN A 272 -6.91 2.94 14.01
CA ASN A 272 -5.75 2.92 13.10
C ASN A 272 -5.17 4.32 12.82
N THR A 273 -4.20 4.69 13.65
CA THR A 273 -3.44 5.94 13.50
C THR A 273 -2.23 5.82 12.57
N MET A 274 -1.82 4.59 12.21
CA MET A 274 -0.57 4.32 11.46
C MET A 274 -0.56 4.96 10.06
N ILE A 275 -1.73 5.13 9.46
CA ILE A 275 -1.89 5.68 8.12
C ILE A 275 -2.40 7.13 8.12
N LYS A 276 -2.50 7.76 9.30
CA LYS A 276 -2.92 9.16 9.44
C LYS A 276 -2.05 10.11 8.62
N GLU A 277 -0.75 9.83 8.51
CA GLU A 277 0.19 10.62 7.72
C GLU A 277 -0.17 10.68 6.22
N PHE A 278 -0.89 9.68 5.71
CA PHE A 278 -1.33 9.65 4.32
C PHE A 278 -2.78 10.09 4.15
N TRP A 279 -3.65 9.67 5.06
CA TRP A 279 -5.10 9.74 4.85
C TRP A 279 -5.83 10.64 5.83
N GLY A 280 -5.16 11.38 6.72
CA GLY A 280 -5.78 12.11 7.83
C GLY A 280 -7.05 12.89 7.49
N SER A 281 -7.15 13.48 6.29
CA SER A 281 -8.35 14.20 5.83
C SER A 281 -9.62 13.34 5.67
N TRP A 282 -9.50 12.02 5.61
CA TRP A 282 -10.61 11.06 5.53
C TRP A 282 -10.77 10.23 6.82
N GLY A 283 -10.01 10.56 7.86
CA GLY A 283 -9.92 9.81 9.11
C GLY A 283 -10.77 10.42 10.19
N TYR A 284 -11.59 9.59 10.83
CA TYR A 284 -12.51 10.02 11.89
C TYR A 284 -12.08 9.44 13.23
N ASN A 285 -12.23 10.22 14.30
CA ASN A 285 -11.77 9.88 15.65
C ASN A 285 -12.85 9.19 16.49
N SER A 286 -14.08 9.09 15.98
CA SER A 286 -15.12 8.28 16.60
C SER A 286 -16.10 7.73 15.57
N GLU A 287 -16.82 6.69 15.97
CA GLU A 287 -17.87 6.09 15.15
C GLU A 287 -18.99 7.10 14.82
N SER A 288 -19.40 7.90 15.81
CA SER A 288 -20.43 8.93 15.65
C SER A 288 -20.02 10.01 14.64
N GLU A 289 -18.78 10.51 14.75
CA GLU A 289 -18.24 11.52 13.83
C GLU A 289 -18.21 11.00 12.39
N MET A 290 -17.82 9.73 12.19
CA MET A 290 -17.81 9.14 10.85
C MET A 290 -19.22 8.97 10.29
N LEU A 291 -20.17 8.52 11.11
CA LEU A 291 -21.56 8.36 10.72
C LEU A 291 -22.21 9.69 10.33
N GLU A 292 -22.03 10.73 11.15
CA GLU A 292 -22.50 12.09 10.86
C GLU A 292 -21.88 12.62 9.57
N SER A 293 -20.59 12.35 9.34
CA SER A 293 -19.88 12.81 8.16
C SER A 293 -20.36 12.13 6.87
N ILE A 294 -20.70 10.84 6.92
CA ILE A 294 -21.34 10.15 5.78
C ILE A 294 -22.69 10.79 5.46
N LEU A 295 -23.54 10.99 6.48
CA LEU A 295 -24.86 11.59 6.30
C LEU A 295 -24.80 13.04 5.84
N LYS A 296 -23.80 13.80 6.32
CA LYS A 296 -23.56 15.19 5.90
C LYS A 296 -23.09 15.24 4.44
N TRP A 297 -22.13 14.39 4.06
CA TRP A 297 -21.65 14.32 2.69
C TRP A 297 -22.80 13.99 1.73
N GLU A 298 -23.71 13.10 2.12
CA GLU A 298 -24.84 12.73 1.28
C GLU A 298 -25.82 13.88 1.01
N LYS A 299 -25.91 14.85 1.93
CA LYS A 299 -26.75 16.05 1.78
C LYS A 299 -26.13 17.15 0.90
N LEU A 300 -24.86 17.02 0.53
CA LEU A 300 -24.21 17.98 -0.35
C LEU A 300 -24.86 17.98 -1.73
N SER A 301 -24.83 19.14 -2.40
CA SER A 301 -25.24 19.26 -3.79
C SER A 301 -24.36 18.41 -4.71
N HIS A 302 -24.86 18.11 -5.91
CA HIS A 302 -24.12 17.37 -6.91
C HIS A 302 -22.74 18.02 -7.21
N GLU A 303 -22.71 19.35 -7.33
CA GLU A 303 -21.49 20.11 -7.59
C GLU A 303 -20.48 20.00 -6.45
N GLU A 304 -20.92 20.16 -5.20
CA GLU A 304 -20.07 20.03 -4.02
C GLU A 304 -19.49 18.62 -3.90
N LYS A 305 -20.30 17.58 -4.13
CA LYS A 305 -19.81 16.19 -4.14
C LYS A 305 -18.76 16.01 -5.25
N MET A 306 -19.04 16.43 -6.48
CA MET A 306 -18.07 16.33 -7.59
C MET A 306 -16.76 17.04 -7.29
N ASN A 307 -16.81 18.23 -6.70
CA ASN A 307 -15.62 18.97 -6.30
C ASN A 307 -14.81 18.21 -5.24
N GLN A 308 -15.47 17.64 -4.23
CA GLN A 308 -14.80 16.83 -3.22
C GLN A 308 -14.14 15.57 -3.81
N LEU A 309 -14.82 14.88 -4.73
CA LEU A 309 -14.28 13.70 -5.39
C LEU A 309 -13.05 14.03 -6.26
N ARG A 310 -13.06 15.16 -6.96
CA ARG A 310 -11.89 15.66 -7.72
C ARG A 310 -10.72 15.97 -6.79
N LYS A 311 -10.96 16.69 -5.69
CA LYS A 311 -9.93 16.97 -4.66
C LYS A 311 -9.33 15.69 -4.09
N ASN A 312 -10.15 14.68 -3.83
CA ASN A 312 -9.67 13.37 -3.36
C ASN A 312 -8.71 12.75 -4.37
N ARG A 313 -9.10 12.70 -5.65
CA ARG A 313 -8.26 12.17 -6.73
C ARG A 313 -6.96 12.96 -6.90
N ASP A 314 -7.05 14.28 -6.93
CA ASP A 314 -5.91 15.18 -7.17
C ASP A 314 -4.87 15.07 -6.05
N TYR A 315 -5.31 14.87 -4.81
CA TYR A 315 -4.41 14.59 -3.69
C TYR A 315 -3.58 13.33 -3.94
N ILE A 316 -4.18 12.25 -4.41
CA ILE A 316 -3.44 11.01 -4.68
C ILE A 316 -2.43 11.20 -5.82
N ILE A 317 -2.84 11.85 -6.90
CA ILE A 317 -1.98 12.12 -8.06
C ILE A 317 -0.78 12.97 -7.65
N SER A 318 -1.02 14.05 -6.90
CA SER A 318 0.01 15.01 -6.53
C SER A 318 1.02 14.48 -5.51
N ASN A 319 0.64 13.46 -4.71
CA ASN A 319 1.47 12.99 -3.60
C ASN A 319 2.06 11.58 -3.81
N PHE A 320 1.36 10.71 -4.54
CA PHE A 320 1.68 9.28 -4.60
C PHE A 320 1.73 8.72 -6.03
N ASP A 321 1.59 9.54 -7.06
CA ASP A 321 1.80 9.07 -8.43
C ASP A 321 3.22 8.50 -8.61
N SER A 322 3.33 7.50 -9.48
CA SER A 322 4.59 6.88 -9.86
C SER A 322 5.68 7.86 -10.29
N GLU A 323 5.32 8.99 -10.90
CA GLU A 323 6.27 10.03 -11.31
C GLU A 323 6.72 10.88 -10.11
N VAL A 324 5.82 11.20 -9.19
CA VAL A 324 6.13 11.93 -7.94
C VAL A 324 7.08 11.10 -7.06
N ILE A 325 6.73 9.85 -6.80
CA ILE A 325 7.53 8.96 -5.96
C ILE A 325 8.81 8.52 -6.68
N GLY A 326 8.72 8.23 -7.98
CA GLY A 326 9.87 7.94 -8.82
C GLY A 326 10.88 9.08 -8.82
N GLY A 327 10.44 10.33 -8.88
CA GLY A 327 11.28 11.51 -8.78
C GLY A 327 11.99 11.64 -7.43
N LYS A 328 11.34 11.25 -6.32
CA LYS A 328 11.99 11.20 -4.99
C LYS A 328 13.12 10.18 -4.96
N TYR A 329 12.92 8.99 -5.55
CA TYR A 329 13.96 7.98 -5.66
C TYR A 329 15.09 8.39 -6.62
N LEU A 330 14.76 9.04 -7.73
CA LEU A 330 15.76 9.55 -8.67
C LEU A 330 16.70 10.55 -7.96
N LYS A 331 16.14 11.54 -7.25
CA LYS A 331 16.91 12.49 -6.44
C LYS A 331 17.73 11.80 -5.36
N LEU A 332 17.17 10.79 -4.69
CA LEU A 332 17.90 9.99 -3.70
C LEU A 332 19.13 9.31 -4.32
N PHE A 333 19.02 8.81 -5.55
CA PHE A 333 20.11 8.12 -6.22
C PHE A 333 21.15 9.09 -6.81
N GLU A 334 20.74 10.27 -7.27
CA GLU A 334 21.64 11.31 -7.79
C GLU A 334 22.38 12.06 -6.67
N GLY A 335 21.70 12.42 -5.57
CA GLY A 335 22.31 13.09 -4.41
C GLY A 335 23.26 12.19 -3.59
N ASN A 336 23.47 10.97 -4.07
CA ASN A 336 24.36 9.97 -3.52
C ASN A 336 25.54 9.66 -4.47
N ASP A 337 25.89 10.52 -5.42
CA ASP A 337 27.20 10.44 -6.10
C ASP A 337 28.34 11.03 -5.26
#